data_AF-A0A915U7Q9-F1
#
_entry.id   AF-A0A915U7Q9-F1
#
_cell.length_a   1.000
_cell.length_b   1.000
_cell.length_c   1.000
_cell.angle_alpha   90.00
_cell.angle_beta   90.00
_cell.angle_gamma   90.00
#
_symmetry.space_group_name_H-M   'P 1'
#
loop_
_entity.id
_entity.type
_entity.pdbx_description
1 polymer ?
#
loop_
_entity_poly.entity_id
_entity_poly.type
_entity_poly.pdbx_seq_one_letter_code
_entity_poly.pdbx_strand_id
1 'polypeptide(L)'
;MIDVTPAVEVLGAVWCVDTTRTLRCLRRLRVPHRYVDVDVHLEALQEVVRLAGGARRTPVVRLAHRVLVEPSNADLVAALEGAGLLAPSTVHAFEHGQNVGDLERLVRVAGAGLALAASRGLPWPARLPVRVAAIGLALTGALGWCPVYDAQGVTSVGGPGDHPDEAEREPWYAALRAPATTLESRP
;
A
#
# COMPACT_ATOMS: atom_id res chain seq x y z
N MET A 1 1.33 15.43 -30.04
CA MET A 1 1.97 15.16 -28.73
C MET A 1 0.96 15.56 -27.67
N ILE A 2 0.29 14.59 -27.03
CA ILE A 2 -0.61 14.88 -25.91
C ILE A 2 0.29 15.06 -24.70
N ASP A 3 0.34 16.27 -24.15
CA ASP A 3 1.04 16.56 -22.92
C ASP A 3 0.21 15.98 -21.75
N VAL A 4 0.53 14.76 -21.34
CA VAL A 4 -0.12 14.11 -20.20
C VAL A 4 0.60 14.58 -18.94
N THR A 5 0.39 15.84 -18.55
CA THR A 5 0.77 16.26 -17.21
C THR A 5 -0.11 15.47 -16.22
N PRO A 6 0.46 14.72 -15.27
CA PRO A 6 -0.34 13.93 -14.35
C PRO A 6 -1.21 14.86 -13.50
N ALA A 7 -2.49 14.49 -13.34
CA ALA A 7 -3.48 15.27 -12.60
C ALA A 7 -3.19 15.38 -11.08
N VAL A 8 -2.20 14.62 -10.61
CA VAL A 8 -1.75 14.57 -9.21
C VAL A 8 -0.26 14.85 -9.16
N GLU A 9 0.15 15.76 -8.29
CA GLU A 9 1.55 16.07 -8.00
C GLU A 9 1.81 16.01 -6.50
N VAL A 10 2.92 15.38 -6.12
CA VAL A 10 3.36 15.20 -4.73
C VAL A 10 4.68 15.94 -4.55
N LEU A 11 4.66 17.00 -3.75
CA LEU A 11 5.86 17.65 -3.26
C LEU A 11 6.25 17.03 -1.93
N GLY A 12 7.42 16.42 -1.84
CA GLY A 12 7.85 15.78 -0.61
C GLY A 12 9.34 15.51 -0.57
N ALA A 13 9.76 14.77 0.45
CA ALA A 13 11.14 14.33 0.61
C ALA A 13 11.17 12.81 0.83
N VAL A 14 12.16 12.13 0.26
CA VAL A 14 12.24 10.65 0.27
C VAL A 14 12.38 10.08 1.69
N TRP A 15 13.07 10.80 2.58
CA TRP A 15 13.25 10.39 3.98
C TRP A 15 12.01 10.61 4.85
N CYS A 16 11.00 11.34 4.35
CA CYS A 16 9.80 11.67 5.11
C CYS A 16 8.79 10.51 5.05
N VAL A 17 8.50 9.92 6.21
CA VAL A 17 7.56 8.80 6.37
C VAL A 17 6.19 9.09 5.75
N ASP A 18 5.66 10.31 5.93
CA ASP A 18 4.36 10.70 5.36
C ASP A 18 4.39 10.82 3.83
N THR A 19 5.54 11.22 3.26
CA THR A 19 5.75 11.27 1.81
C THR A 19 5.76 9.86 1.24
N THR A 20 6.53 8.95 1.85
CA THR A 20 6.59 7.54 1.45
C THR A 20 5.22 6.87 1.56
N ARG A 21 4.46 7.14 2.64
CA ARG A 21 3.07 6.66 2.82
C ARG A 21 2.16 7.14 1.69
N THR A 22 2.20 8.43 1.37
CA THR A 22 1.37 9.04 0.32
C THR A 22 1.67 8.44 -1.06
N LEU A 23 2.94 8.33 -1.43
CA LEU A 23 3.36 7.73 -2.70
C LEU A 23 2.95 6.24 -2.78
N ARG A 24 3.04 5.50 -1.68
CA ARG A 24 2.55 4.11 -1.62
C ARG A 24 1.05 4.02 -1.84
N CYS A 25 0.27 4.90 -1.22
CA CYS A 25 -1.18 4.95 -1.40
C CYS A 25 -1.54 5.19 -2.88
N LEU A 26 -0.94 6.20 -3.52
CA LEU A 26 -1.18 6.51 -4.93
C LEU A 26 -0.79 5.35 -5.86
N ARG A 27 0.34 4.69 -5.63
CA ARG A 27 0.76 3.51 -6.41
C ARG A 27 -0.23 2.35 -6.27
N ARG A 28 -0.70 2.05 -5.06
CA ARG A 28 -1.69 0.99 -4.82
C ARG A 28 -3.01 1.25 -5.51
N LEU A 29 -3.46 2.50 -5.49
CA LEU A 29 -4.65 2.95 -6.20
C LEU A 29 -4.45 3.06 -7.71
N ARG A 30 -3.21 2.83 -8.20
CA ARG A 30 -2.79 2.99 -9.59
C ARG A 30 -3.12 4.37 -10.16
N VAL A 31 -3.00 5.40 -9.31
CA VAL A 31 -3.20 6.80 -9.69
C VAL A 31 -1.91 7.34 -10.29
N PRO A 32 -1.91 7.76 -11.57
CA PRO A 32 -0.76 8.42 -12.17
C PRO A 32 -0.46 9.72 -11.43
N HIS A 33 0.79 9.90 -11.02
CA HIS A 33 1.22 11.09 -10.27
C HIS A 33 2.66 11.48 -10.63
N ARG A 34 2.97 12.76 -10.45
CA ARG A 34 4.34 13.28 -10.47
C ARG A 34 4.83 13.45 -9.04
N TYR A 35 6.04 12.97 -8.76
CA TYR A 35 6.75 13.29 -7.52
C TYR A 35 7.81 14.34 -7.81
N VAL A 36 7.94 15.33 -6.92
CA VAL A 36 8.99 16.34 -6.95
C VAL A 36 9.67 16.37 -5.59
N ASP A 37 10.98 16.11 -5.60
CA ASP A 37 11.79 16.11 -4.39
C ASP A 37 12.17 17.54 -3.99
N VAL A 38 11.73 17.97 -2.82
CA VAL A 38 11.97 19.32 -2.30
C VAL A 38 13.42 19.53 -1.84
N ASP A 39 14.19 18.46 -1.61
CA ASP A 39 15.61 18.57 -1.27
C ASP A 39 16.46 18.85 -2.52
N VAL A 40 15.95 18.52 -3.71
CA VAL A 40 16.59 18.80 -5.01
C VAL A 40 16.09 20.11 -5.62
N HIS A 41 14.79 20.38 -5.48
CA HIS A 41 14.10 21.51 -6.12
C HIS A 41 13.74 22.59 -5.11
N LEU A 42 14.55 23.65 -5.04
CA LEU A 42 14.36 24.74 -4.08
C LEU A 42 13.03 25.47 -4.29
N GLU A 43 12.60 25.61 -5.54
CA GLU A 43 11.30 26.16 -5.92
C GLU A 43 10.14 25.33 -5.36
N ALA A 44 10.28 24.00 -5.32
CA ALA A 44 9.28 23.11 -4.74
C ALA A 44 9.24 23.24 -3.21
N LEU A 45 10.40 23.42 -2.56
CA LEU A 45 10.48 23.67 -1.12
C LEU A 45 9.78 24.99 -0.74
N GLN A 46 10.05 26.07 -1.47
CA GLN A 46 9.40 27.36 -1.24
C GLN A 46 7.87 27.25 -1.37
N GLU A 47 7.43 26.50 -2.37
CA GLU A 47 6.02 26.24 -2.61
C GLU A 47 5.37 25.42 -1.50
N VAL A 48 6.05 24.38 -1.00
CA VAL A 48 5.61 23.63 0.17
C VAL A 48 5.42 24.55 1.38
N VAL A 49 6.43 25.37 1.69
CA VAL A 49 6.36 26.30 2.84
C VAL A 49 5.20 27.27 2.70
N ARG A 50 4.99 27.81 1.49
CA ARG A 50 3.87 28.72 1.19
C ARG A 50 2.52 28.03 1.40
N LEU A 51 2.33 26.85 0.83
CA LEU A 51 1.07 26.10 0.90
C LEU A 51 0.79 25.57 2.31
N ALA A 52 1.82 25.27 3.09
CA ALA A 52 1.71 24.81 4.46
C ALA A 52 1.65 25.93 5.50
N GLY A 53 1.41 27.19 5.10
CA GLY A 53 1.22 28.31 6.03
C GLY A 53 2.49 28.77 6.73
N GLY A 54 3.63 28.67 6.06
CA GLY A 54 4.94 29.10 6.56
C GLY A 54 5.76 27.99 7.24
N ALA A 55 5.20 26.80 7.42
CA ALA A 55 5.91 25.63 7.96
C ALA A 55 6.40 24.70 6.84
N ARG A 56 7.56 24.08 7.00
CA ARG A 56 8.04 23.01 6.10
C ARG A 56 7.32 21.70 6.47
N ARG A 57 6.15 21.47 5.88
CA ARG A 57 5.33 20.25 6.09
C ARG A 57 5.20 19.46 4.79
N THR A 58 5.57 18.19 4.83
CA THR A 58 5.61 17.32 3.65
C THR A 58 4.91 15.99 3.94
N PRO A 59 4.16 15.42 2.99
CA PRO A 59 4.03 15.87 1.61
C PRO A 59 2.93 16.92 1.43
N VAL A 60 3.07 17.72 0.38
CA VAL A 60 1.96 18.51 -0.18
C VAL A 60 1.49 17.83 -1.45
N VAL A 61 0.22 17.45 -1.51
CA VAL A 61 -0.40 16.83 -2.68
C VAL A 61 -1.28 17.84 -3.38
N ARG A 62 -0.99 18.12 -4.65
CA ARG A 62 -1.84 18.90 -5.54
C ARG A 62 -2.66 17.96 -6.42
N LEU A 63 -3.96 18.16 -6.45
CA LEU A 63 -4.87 17.39 -7.30
C LEU A 63 -6.00 18.29 -7.81
N ALA A 64 -6.13 18.41 -9.13
CA ALA A 64 -7.12 19.29 -9.77
C ALA A 64 -7.14 20.71 -9.15
N HIS A 65 -8.19 21.07 -8.42
CA HIS A 65 -8.40 22.36 -7.77
C HIS A 65 -8.18 22.32 -6.24
N ARG A 66 -7.54 21.27 -5.72
CA ARG A 66 -7.29 21.07 -4.28
C ARG A 66 -5.81 20.92 -3.97
N VAL A 67 -5.44 21.37 -2.78
CA VAL A 67 -4.13 21.18 -2.17
C VAL A 67 -4.33 20.54 -0.81
N LEU A 68 -3.63 19.44 -0.56
CA LEU A 68 -3.61 18.73 0.71
C LEU A 68 -2.23 18.85 1.33
N VAL A 69 -2.15 19.23 2.60
CA VAL A 69 -0.90 19.30 3.36
C VAL A 69 -0.90 18.15 4.36
N GLU A 70 0.12 17.28 4.28
CA GLU A 70 0.28 16.08 5.12
C GLU A 70 -0.99 15.19 5.21
N PRO A 71 -1.63 14.84 4.06
CA PRO A 71 -2.89 14.11 4.12
C PRO A 71 -2.73 12.71 4.72
N SER A 72 -3.74 12.28 5.49
CA SER A 72 -3.90 10.86 5.79
C SER A 72 -4.28 10.09 4.51
N ASN A 73 -4.20 8.76 4.54
CA ASN A 73 -4.66 7.94 3.41
C ASN A 73 -6.17 8.13 3.16
N ALA A 74 -6.96 8.30 4.22
CA ALA A 74 -8.40 8.52 4.10
C ALA A 74 -8.69 9.87 3.41
N ASP A 75 -8.00 10.94 3.83
CA ASP A 75 -8.15 12.27 3.21
C ASP A 75 -7.76 12.25 1.73
N LEU A 76 -6.66 11.55 1.42
CA LEU A 76 -6.18 11.42 0.05
C LEU A 76 -7.17 10.66 -0.84
N VAL A 77 -7.71 9.53 -0.37
CA VAL A 77 -8.70 8.73 -1.12
C VAL A 77 -9.97 9.55 -1.37
N ALA A 78 -10.51 10.19 -0.33
CA ALA A 78 -11.70 11.03 -0.45
C ALA A 78 -11.50 12.19 -1.43
N ALA A 79 -10.31 12.80 -1.43
CA ALA A 79 -9.98 13.87 -2.38
C ALA A 79 -9.87 13.37 -3.82
N LEU A 80 -9.28 12.19 -4.05
CA LEU A 80 -9.15 11.59 -5.37
C LEU A 80 -10.51 11.14 -5.92
N GLU A 81 -11.37 10.56 -5.08
CA GLU A 81 -12.75 10.21 -5.44
C GLU A 81 -13.55 11.46 -5.80
N GLY A 82 -13.52 12.49 -4.95
CA GLY A 82 -14.20 13.76 -5.21
C GLY A 82 -13.69 14.49 -6.47
N ALA A 83 -12.45 14.23 -6.89
CA ALA A 83 -11.88 14.73 -8.13
C ALA A 83 -12.19 13.86 -9.37
N GLY A 84 -12.91 12.74 -9.20
CA GLY A 84 -13.21 11.80 -10.28
C GLY A 84 -11.98 11.02 -10.78
N LEU A 85 -10.90 10.99 -9.99
CA LEU A 85 -9.65 10.31 -10.31
C LEU A 85 -9.63 8.84 -9.85
N LEU A 86 -10.65 8.42 -9.10
CA LEU A 86 -10.90 7.02 -8.74
C LEU A 86 -12.25 6.58 -9.27
N ALA A 87 -12.31 5.39 -9.86
CA ALA A 87 -13.57 4.74 -10.14
C ALA A 87 -14.23 4.31 -8.82
N PRO A 88 -15.57 4.40 -8.68
CA PRO A 88 -16.27 3.93 -7.47
C PRO A 88 -15.96 2.48 -7.11
N SER A 89 -15.72 1.62 -8.12
CA SER A 89 -15.27 0.24 -7.92
C SER A 89 -13.88 0.14 -7.28
N THR A 90 -12.98 1.07 -7.57
CA THR A 90 -11.64 1.13 -6.97
C THR A 90 -11.72 1.61 -5.53
N VAL A 91 -12.59 2.58 -5.24
CA VAL A 91 -12.87 3.03 -3.86
C VAL A 91 -13.46 1.89 -3.05
N HIS A 92 -14.51 1.24 -3.55
CA HIS A 92 -15.12 0.08 -2.90
C HIS A 92 -14.12 -1.08 -2.74
N ALA A 93 -13.26 -1.35 -3.73
CA ALA A 93 -12.20 -2.36 -3.61
C ALA A 93 -11.08 -1.94 -2.64
N PHE A 94 -10.84 -0.64 -2.44
CA PHE A 94 -9.96 -0.16 -1.38
C PHE A 94 -10.65 -0.33 -0.02
N GLU A 95 -11.87 0.16 0.16
CA GLU A 95 -12.62 0.06 1.42
C GLU A 95 -12.88 -1.40 1.85
N HIS A 96 -13.15 -2.31 0.91
CA HIS A 96 -13.43 -3.72 1.20
C HIS A 96 -12.25 -4.68 0.97
N GLY A 97 -11.25 -4.32 0.16
CA GLY A 97 -10.16 -5.20 -0.26
C GLY A 97 -8.83 -5.00 0.45
N GLN A 98 -8.75 -4.15 1.49
CA GLN A 98 -7.53 -3.98 2.29
C GLN A 98 -7.42 -5.00 3.45
N ASN A 99 -8.48 -5.79 3.70
CA ASN A 99 -8.52 -6.86 4.71
C ASN A 99 -7.98 -8.19 4.17
N VAL A 100 -6.96 -8.16 3.30
CA VAL A 100 -6.37 -9.40 2.78
C VAL A 100 -5.75 -10.14 3.95
N GLY A 101 -6.39 -11.23 4.35
CA GLY A 101 -5.94 -12.08 5.44
C GLY A 101 -6.44 -11.71 6.85
N ASP A 102 -7.26 -10.67 7.08
CA ASP A 102 -7.73 -10.39 8.46
C ASP A 102 -8.71 -11.43 8.99
N LEU A 103 -9.67 -11.84 8.15
CA LEU A 103 -10.53 -12.98 8.47
C LEU A 103 -9.69 -14.25 8.64
N GLU A 104 -8.69 -14.46 7.78
CA GLU A 104 -7.78 -15.60 7.88
C GLU A 104 -6.95 -15.57 9.17
N ARG A 105 -6.46 -14.40 9.60
CA ARG A 105 -5.74 -14.20 10.88
C ARG A 105 -6.65 -14.54 12.05
N LEU A 106 -7.90 -14.07 12.02
CA LEU A 106 -8.90 -14.43 13.02
C LEU A 106 -9.16 -15.94 13.04
N VAL A 107 -9.33 -16.58 11.87
CA VAL A 107 -9.51 -18.03 11.77
C VAL A 107 -8.28 -18.77 12.28
N ARG A 108 -7.05 -18.31 11.98
CA ARG A 108 -5.80 -18.90 12.47
C ARG A 108 -5.68 -18.81 13.98
N VAL A 109 -5.92 -17.64 14.56
CA VAL A 109 -5.82 -17.43 16.01
C VAL A 109 -6.91 -18.21 16.75
N ALA A 110 -8.17 -18.14 16.27
CA ALA A 110 -9.28 -18.88 16.86
C ALA A 110 -9.09 -20.40 16.74
N GLY A 111 -8.72 -20.86 15.54
CA GLY A 111 -8.43 -22.27 15.25
C GLY A 111 -7.26 -22.81 16.08
N ALA A 112 -6.19 -22.03 16.25
CA ALA A 112 -5.08 -22.36 17.12
C ALA A 112 -5.52 -22.49 18.58
N GLY A 113 -6.34 -21.56 19.08
CA GLY A 113 -6.90 -21.62 20.43
C GLY A 113 -7.73 -22.89 20.66
N LEU A 114 -8.60 -23.23 19.69
CA LEU A 114 -9.39 -24.46 19.72
C LEU A 114 -8.50 -25.71 19.68
N ALA A 115 -7.48 -25.76 18.82
CA ALA A 115 -6.55 -26.88 18.72
C ALA A 115 -5.73 -27.05 20.02
N LEU A 116 -5.28 -25.96 20.63
CA LEU A 116 -4.59 -25.98 21.93
C LEU A 116 -5.52 -26.51 23.02
N ALA A 117 -6.78 -26.09 23.05
CA ALA A 117 -7.77 -26.56 24.02
C ALA A 117 -8.05 -28.06 23.87
N ALA A 118 -8.29 -28.52 22.64
CA ALA A 118 -8.52 -29.93 22.32
C ALA A 118 -7.29 -30.82 22.62
N SER A 119 -6.07 -30.28 22.48
CA SER A 119 -4.83 -31.02 22.73
C SER A 119 -4.64 -31.50 24.18
N ARG A 120 -5.41 -30.96 25.13
CA ARG A 120 -5.31 -31.35 26.56
C ARG A 120 -5.61 -32.83 26.79
N GLY A 121 -6.49 -33.43 25.99
CA GLY A 121 -6.86 -34.85 26.06
C GLY A 121 -5.93 -35.81 25.30
N LEU A 122 -4.94 -35.31 24.56
CA LEU A 122 -4.06 -36.15 23.74
C LEU A 122 -2.94 -36.81 24.56
N PRO A 123 -2.54 -38.06 24.21
CA PRO A 123 -1.36 -38.68 24.78
C PRO A 123 -0.11 -37.89 24.36
N TRP A 124 0.96 -38.00 25.15
CA TRP A 124 2.16 -37.18 24.98
C TRP A 124 2.77 -37.14 23.55
N PRO A 125 2.83 -38.25 22.77
CA PRO A 125 3.47 -38.21 21.46
C PRO A 125 2.62 -37.48 20.41
N ALA A 126 1.30 -37.41 20.59
CA ALA A 126 0.40 -36.66 19.70
C ALA A 126 0.22 -35.21 20.17
N ARG A 127 0.28 -34.96 21.48
CA ARG A 127 0.05 -33.64 22.07
C ARG A 127 1.12 -32.62 21.68
N LEU A 128 2.39 -33.01 21.71
CA LEU A 128 3.50 -32.12 21.41
C LEU A 128 3.43 -31.56 19.96
N PRO A 129 3.32 -32.39 18.90
CA PRO A 129 3.26 -31.87 17.53
C PRO A 129 2.02 -31.01 17.28
N VAL A 130 0.85 -31.38 17.82
CA VAL A 130 -0.38 -30.57 17.69
C VAL A 130 -0.21 -29.20 18.32
N ARG A 131 0.41 -29.12 19.51
CA ARG A 131 0.65 -27.83 20.18
C ARG A 131 1.65 -26.97 19.41
N VAL A 132 2.74 -27.55 18.91
CA VAL A 132 3.72 -26.82 18.10
C VAL A 132 3.06 -26.24 16.84
N ALA A 133 2.27 -27.05 16.13
CA ALA A 133 1.54 -26.59 14.95
C ALA A 133 0.54 -25.47 15.29
N ALA A 134 -0.24 -25.64 16.37
CA ALA A 134 -1.19 -24.62 16.80
C ALA A 134 -0.51 -23.31 17.23
N ILE A 135 0.63 -23.38 17.94
CA ILE A 135 1.42 -22.20 18.31
C ILE A 135 1.94 -21.49 17.06
N GLY A 136 2.48 -22.23 16.08
CA GLY A 136 2.91 -21.64 14.81
C GLY A 136 1.76 -20.93 14.07
N LEU A 137 0.58 -21.53 14.05
CA LEU A 137 -0.62 -20.94 13.46
C LEU A 137 -1.08 -19.67 14.21
N ALA A 138 -1.01 -19.67 15.54
CA ALA A 138 -1.31 -18.49 16.35
C ALA A 138 -0.31 -17.37 16.11
N LEU A 139 0.98 -17.67 16.03
CA LEU A 139 2.04 -16.69 15.80
C LEU A 139 1.91 -16.04 14.41
N THR A 140 1.68 -16.84 13.36
CA THR A 140 1.44 -16.31 12.00
C THR A 140 0.17 -15.45 11.92
N GLY A 141 -0.91 -15.84 12.61
CA GLY A 141 -2.12 -15.03 12.72
C GLY A 141 -1.91 -13.71 13.49
N ALA A 142 -1.28 -13.77 14.66
CA ALA A 142 -1.05 -12.62 15.53
C ALA A 142 -0.08 -11.60 14.90
N LEU A 143 1.07 -12.09 14.42
CA LEU A 143 2.08 -11.28 13.74
C LEU A 143 1.64 -10.85 12.35
N GLY A 144 0.51 -11.31 11.82
CA GLY A 144 -0.01 -10.95 10.49
C GLY A 144 0.85 -11.32 9.32
N TRP A 145 1.85 -12.16 9.55
CA TRP A 145 2.70 -12.70 8.54
C TRP A 145 2.12 -14.03 8.07
N CYS A 146 1.70 -14.06 6.80
CA CYS A 146 1.28 -15.29 6.14
C CYS A 146 2.37 -15.72 5.16
N PRO A 147 3.01 -16.88 5.34
CA PRO A 147 4.09 -17.33 4.45
C PRO A 147 3.61 -17.56 3.01
N VAL A 148 2.32 -17.84 2.79
CA VAL A 148 1.75 -18.01 1.45
C VAL A 148 1.57 -16.66 0.76
N TYR A 149 1.02 -15.66 1.45
CA TYR A 149 0.88 -14.32 0.87
C TYR A 149 2.22 -13.63 0.67
N ASP A 150 3.16 -13.84 1.59
CA ASP A 150 4.55 -13.39 1.48
C ASP A 150 5.21 -13.98 0.23
N ALA A 151 5.09 -15.31 0.01
CA ALA A 151 5.57 -15.96 -1.20
C ALA A 151 4.87 -15.49 -2.50
N GLN A 152 3.66 -14.91 -2.40
CA GLN A 152 2.88 -14.38 -3.51
C GLN A 152 3.03 -12.85 -3.68
N GLY A 153 3.75 -12.17 -2.78
CA GLY A 153 3.89 -10.71 -2.78
C GLY A 153 2.59 -9.93 -2.52
N VAL A 154 1.62 -10.53 -1.83
CA VAL A 154 0.31 -9.90 -1.53
C VAL A 154 0.29 -9.47 -0.07
N THR A 155 0.01 -8.19 0.23
CA THR A 155 0.11 -7.67 1.60
C THR A 155 -1.02 -6.67 1.87
N SER A 156 -1.57 -6.66 3.09
CA SER A 156 -2.56 -5.66 3.52
C SER A 156 -1.88 -4.31 3.79
N VAL A 157 -2.64 -3.22 3.67
CA VAL A 157 -2.10 -1.87 3.89
C VAL A 157 -1.90 -1.62 5.38
N GLY A 158 -0.68 -1.24 5.76
CA GLY A 158 -0.28 -1.17 7.17
C GLY A 158 -0.15 -2.54 7.84
N GLY A 159 -0.23 -3.63 7.06
CA GLY A 159 0.03 -4.97 7.52
C GLY A 159 1.52 -5.20 7.81
N PRO A 160 1.87 -6.23 8.58
CA PRO A 160 3.27 -6.53 8.92
C PRO A 160 4.11 -7.07 7.74
N GLY A 161 3.47 -7.46 6.63
CA GLY A 161 4.13 -7.66 5.33
C GLY A 161 4.07 -6.42 4.42
N ASP A 162 3.48 -5.31 4.85
CA ASP A 162 3.57 -4.05 4.11
C ASP A 162 5.02 -3.56 4.23
N HIS A 163 5.82 -3.77 3.18
CA HIS A 163 7.19 -3.30 3.09
C HIS A 163 7.21 -1.88 2.52
N PRO A 164 7.23 -0.85 3.39
CA PRO A 164 7.01 0.52 2.98
C PRO A 164 8.02 1.06 1.95
N ASP A 165 9.20 0.47 1.99
CA ASP A 165 10.46 0.73 1.32
C ASP A 165 10.64 -0.04 0.00
N GLU A 166 9.89 -1.12 -0.24
CA GLU A 166 9.89 -1.83 -1.53
C GLU A 166 9.20 -1.05 -2.64
N ALA A 167 8.34 -0.10 -2.27
CA ALA A 167 7.56 0.69 -3.22
C ALA A 167 8.46 1.62 -4.08
N GLU A 168 9.71 1.86 -3.69
CA GLU A 168 10.73 2.59 -4.47
C GLU A 168 11.44 1.72 -5.53
N ARG A 169 11.24 0.38 -5.52
CA ARG A 169 11.94 -0.58 -6.41
C ARG A 169 11.19 -0.92 -7.70
N GLU A 170 10.23 -0.09 -8.08
CA GLU A 170 9.42 -0.20 -9.31
C GLU A 170 10.07 0.34 -10.62
N PRO A 171 11.40 0.31 -10.85
CA PRO A 171 11.89 0.22 -12.24
C PRO A 171 11.57 -1.15 -12.88
N TRP A 172 11.22 -2.17 -12.07
CA TRP A 172 11.09 -3.56 -12.53
C TRP A 172 9.87 -3.83 -13.43
N TYR A 173 8.71 -3.19 -13.22
CA TYR A 173 7.51 -3.44 -14.03
C TYR A 173 7.40 -2.59 -15.30
N ALA A 174 8.09 -1.45 -15.38
CA ALA A 174 8.13 -0.64 -16.61
C ALA A 174 8.81 -1.39 -17.76
N ALA A 175 9.79 -2.25 -17.48
CA ALA A 175 10.48 -3.07 -18.47
C ALA A 175 9.60 -4.21 -19.06
N LEU A 176 8.58 -4.68 -18.33
CA LEU A 176 7.67 -5.74 -18.77
C LEU A 176 6.45 -5.23 -19.56
N ARG A 177 6.30 -3.90 -19.71
CA ARG A 177 5.28 -3.24 -20.55
C ARG A 177 5.90 -2.62 -21.80
N ALA A 178 6.87 -3.28 -22.43
CA ALA A 178 7.02 -3.06 -23.86
C ALA A 178 5.70 -3.51 -24.52
N PRO A 179 4.96 -2.62 -25.21
CA PRO A 179 3.76 -3.05 -25.92
C PRO A 179 4.17 -4.14 -26.90
N ALA A 180 3.45 -5.27 -26.86
CA ALA A 180 3.57 -6.29 -27.89
C ALA A 180 3.39 -5.57 -29.23
N THR A 181 4.49 -5.48 -29.98
CA THR A 181 4.50 -5.03 -31.37
C THR A 181 3.49 -5.88 -32.11
N THR A 182 2.34 -5.29 -32.40
CA THR A 182 1.38 -5.86 -33.34
C THR A 182 2.03 -5.73 -34.70
N LEU A 183 2.77 -6.77 -35.08
CA LEU A 183 3.09 -7.08 -36.46
C LEU A 183 1.77 -7.49 -37.13
N GLU A 184 1.00 -6.51 -37.60
CA GLU A 184 0.00 -6.77 -38.65
C GLU A 184 0.48 -6.14 -39.95
N SER A 185 0.73 -7.05 -40.88
CA SER A 185 1.22 -6.88 -42.23
C SER A 185 0.31 -6.00 -43.08
N ARG A 186 0.94 -5.02 -43.75
CA ARG A 186 0.41 -4.38 -44.96
C ARG A 186 0.13 -5.43 -46.05
N PRO A 187 -0.91 -5.26 -46.86
CA PRO A 187 -0.78 -5.30 -48.30
C PRO A 187 -0.25 -3.97 -48.86
#